data_AF-A0A7J7MS37-F1
#
_entry.id   AF-A0A7J7MS37-F1
#
_cell.length_a   1.000
_cell.length_b   1.000
_cell.length_c   1.000
_cell.angle_alpha   90.00
_cell.angle_beta   90.00
_cell.angle_gamma   90.00
#
_symmetry.space_group_name_H-M   'P 1'
#
loop_
_entity.id
_entity.type
_entity.pdbx_description
1 polymer ?
#
loop_
_entity_poly.entity_id
_entity_poly.type
_entity_poly.pdbx_seq_one_letter_code
_entity_poly.pdbx_strand_id
1 'polypeptide(L)'
;MAEDMSSTSFIEPLPVIKFVCQLLNKDAFRPLSDVDRVKIKKTLRGMKVKVTHQENLKNMRRKYHVIGFDSFSAEESGTIKSVVQHFQEAYDIVLQHPHWPCLQVGNQQRQNYLPMEVCRIVEGQRYSKSLSEKQVTSLLKVTCQRPYDRERDIVKAVHHNDYDEDPYAKEFGLKISNKLATIEARILPIPVSYNKGLLPEGYCYPCSFRLKKAFRKIHVRLTMELEKKFSGKMRNGTSGQSSTGSNCDPHRETQELMGRLRGLDLIHT
;
A
#
# COMPACT_ATOMS: atom_id res chain seq x y z
N MET A 1 -28.12 3.00 11.29
CA MET A 1 -26.74 3.26 10.81
C MET A 1 -25.94 1.99 10.96
N ALA A 2 -25.04 1.68 10.02
CA ALA A 2 -24.12 0.55 10.12
C ALA A 2 -22.69 1.08 10.18
N GLU A 3 -21.91 0.64 11.17
CA GLU A 3 -20.55 1.11 11.41
C GLU A 3 -19.62 -0.08 11.63
N ASP A 4 -18.39 0.05 11.16
CA ASP A 4 -17.36 -0.97 11.31
C ASP A 4 -15.97 -0.34 11.34
N MET A 5 -15.05 -0.98 12.07
CA MET A 5 -13.67 -0.55 12.15
C MET A 5 -12.89 -1.04 10.92
N SER A 6 -12.24 -0.11 10.22
CA SER A 6 -11.39 -0.42 9.08
C SER A 6 -9.97 0.10 9.27
N SER A 7 -9.02 -0.53 8.60
CA SER A 7 -7.61 -0.12 8.65
C SER A 7 -7.02 -0.14 7.25
N THR A 8 -6.21 0.86 6.94
CA THR A 8 -5.53 0.96 5.65
C THR A 8 -4.15 1.57 5.82
N SER A 9 -3.24 1.25 4.90
CA SER A 9 -1.85 1.71 4.96
C SER A 9 -1.70 3.08 4.33
N PHE A 10 -0.97 3.95 5.02
CA PHE A 10 -0.60 5.29 4.54
C PHE A 10 0.92 5.41 4.40
N ILE A 11 1.34 6.29 3.51
CA ILE A 11 2.75 6.66 3.35
C ILE A 11 3.11 7.65 4.45
N GLU A 12 4.20 7.38 5.15
CA GLU A 12 4.71 8.24 6.20
C GLU A 12 5.23 9.58 5.63
N PRO A 13 4.89 10.73 6.24
CA PRO A 13 5.30 12.05 5.75
C PRO A 13 6.76 12.36 6.11
N LEU A 14 7.71 11.70 5.46
CA LEU A 14 9.14 11.83 5.69
C LEU A 14 9.84 12.70 4.63
N PRO A 15 11.02 13.29 4.94
CA PRO A 15 11.93 13.80 3.91
C PRO A 15 12.25 12.70 2.90
N VAL A 16 12.31 13.04 1.61
CA VAL A 16 12.46 12.04 0.54
C VAL A 16 13.78 11.27 0.69
N ILE A 17 14.88 11.94 1.07
CA ILE A 17 16.16 11.28 1.35
C ILE A 17 16.00 10.18 2.42
N LYS A 18 15.38 10.52 3.57
CA LYS A 18 15.16 9.57 4.66
C LYS A 18 14.30 8.37 4.23
N PHE A 19 13.26 8.64 3.44
CA PHE A 19 12.41 7.58 2.87
C PHE A 19 13.19 6.64 1.94
N VAL A 20 14.06 7.18 1.08
CA VAL A 20 14.91 6.38 0.20
C VAL A 20 15.91 5.55 1.00
N CYS A 21 16.53 6.11 2.04
CA CYS A 21 17.41 5.38 2.94
C CYS A 21 16.69 4.21 3.62
N GLN A 22 15.46 4.39 4.10
CA GLN A 22 14.65 3.31 4.67
C GLN A 22 14.27 2.26 3.63
N LEU A 23 13.93 2.67 2.40
CA LEU A 23 13.57 1.76 1.30
C LEU A 23 14.74 0.86 0.86
N LEU A 24 15.96 1.39 0.90
CA LEU A 24 17.17 0.69 0.51
C LEU A 24 17.89 0.02 1.68
N ASN A 25 17.56 0.39 2.92
CA ASN A 25 18.29 0.02 4.13
C ASN A 25 19.79 0.39 4.02
N LYS A 26 20.07 1.60 3.52
CA LYS A 26 21.41 2.15 3.23
C LYS A 26 21.49 3.63 3.62
N ASP A 27 22.69 4.09 3.95
CA ASP A 27 22.97 5.50 4.25
C ASP A 27 23.02 6.38 2.99
N ALA A 28 22.71 7.66 3.16
CA ALA A 28 22.65 8.65 2.06
C ALA A 28 24.01 8.99 1.43
N PHE A 29 25.12 8.57 2.04
CA PHE A 29 26.48 8.92 1.61
C PHE A 29 27.02 8.05 0.47
N ARG A 30 26.35 6.93 0.16
CA ARG A 30 26.81 6.03 -0.91
C ARG A 30 26.11 6.36 -2.24
N PRO A 31 26.84 6.30 -3.37
CA PRO A 31 26.21 6.39 -4.69
C PRO A 31 25.17 5.31 -4.91
N LEU A 32 24.10 5.66 -5.62
CA LEU A 32 23.00 4.74 -5.95
C LEU A 32 23.38 3.85 -7.13
N SER A 33 23.33 2.52 -6.94
CA SER A 33 23.46 1.54 -8.02
C SER A 33 22.28 1.58 -8.98
N ASP A 34 22.43 1.08 -10.20
CA ASP A 34 21.33 1.09 -11.18
C ASP A 34 20.09 0.31 -10.70
N VAL A 35 20.30 -0.77 -9.96
CA VAL A 35 19.22 -1.53 -9.31
C VAL A 35 18.48 -0.67 -8.29
N ASP A 36 19.21 0.09 -7.46
CA ASP A 36 18.64 1.02 -6.49
C ASP A 36 17.84 2.12 -7.20
N ARG A 37 18.38 2.69 -8.29
CA ARG A 37 17.72 3.74 -9.10
C ARG A 37 16.40 3.26 -9.67
N VAL A 38 16.34 2.04 -10.22
CA VAL A 38 15.09 1.45 -10.75
C VAL A 38 14.07 1.25 -9.62
N LYS A 39 14.50 0.76 -8.45
CA LYS A 39 13.63 0.56 -7.28
C LYS A 39 13.07 1.89 -6.77
N ILE A 40 13.90 2.91 -6.64
CA ILE A 40 13.49 4.26 -6.22
C ILE A 40 12.52 4.86 -7.24
N LYS A 41 12.86 4.84 -8.53
CA LYS A 41 12.01 5.36 -9.61
C LYS A 41 10.62 4.71 -9.60
N LYS A 42 10.55 3.38 -9.46
CA LYS A 42 9.27 2.65 -9.35
C LYS A 42 8.49 3.02 -8.09
N THR A 43 9.18 3.25 -6.98
CA THR A 43 8.54 3.53 -5.69
C THR A 43 8.01 4.96 -5.60
N LEU A 44 8.84 5.95 -5.97
CA LEU A 44 8.50 7.37 -5.90
C LEU A 44 7.50 7.81 -6.98
N ARG A 45 7.47 7.14 -8.14
CA ARG A 45 6.53 7.49 -9.21
C ARG A 45 5.07 7.49 -8.71
N GLY A 46 4.40 8.61 -8.95
CA GLY A 46 3.02 8.87 -8.57
C GLY A 46 2.84 9.49 -7.17
N MET A 47 3.86 9.48 -6.32
CA MET A 47 3.79 10.07 -4.98
C MET A 47 3.70 11.60 -5.04
N LYS A 48 2.96 12.19 -4.10
CA LYS A 48 2.89 13.64 -3.90
C LYS A 48 4.03 14.08 -2.98
N VAL A 49 4.81 15.04 -3.41
CA VAL A 49 5.87 15.68 -2.64
C VAL A 49 5.61 17.18 -2.52
N LYS A 50 6.03 17.76 -1.41
CA LYS A 50 6.10 19.20 -1.20
C LYS A 50 7.56 19.61 -1.06
N VAL A 51 7.83 20.86 -1.40
CA VAL A 51 9.15 21.46 -1.30
C VAL A 51 9.33 22.07 0.10
N THR A 52 10.51 21.94 0.68
CA THR A 52 10.83 22.43 2.03
C THR A 52 11.49 23.81 2.02
N HIS A 53 12.29 24.16 0.99
CA HIS A 53 13.00 25.44 0.96
C HIS A 53 12.09 26.67 0.81
N GLN A 54 10.82 26.50 0.42
CA GLN A 54 9.86 27.59 0.21
C GLN A 54 8.81 27.70 1.32
N GLU A 55 8.98 27.00 2.46
CA GLU A 55 7.95 26.94 3.52
C GLU A 55 7.60 28.31 4.12
N ASN A 56 8.49 29.31 4.03
CA ASN A 56 8.29 30.66 4.58
C ASN A 56 7.54 31.62 3.64
N LEU A 57 7.35 31.28 2.36
CA LEU A 57 6.61 32.12 1.41
C LEU A 57 5.11 31.78 1.49
N LYS A 58 4.33 32.72 2.05
CA LYS A 58 2.87 32.64 2.32
C LYS A 58 1.99 32.13 1.17
N ASN A 59 2.49 32.00 -0.06
CA ASN A 59 1.67 31.76 -1.25
C ASN A 59 1.81 30.41 -1.95
N MET A 60 2.71 29.50 -1.57
CA MET A 60 2.87 28.26 -2.37
C MET A 60 3.20 27.00 -1.57
N ARG A 61 2.19 26.44 -0.91
CA ARG A 61 2.13 25.00 -0.55
C ARG A 61 1.94 24.13 -1.80
N ARG A 62 2.73 24.35 -2.87
CA ARG A 62 2.59 23.58 -4.11
C ARG A 62 2.95 22.11 -3.83
N LYS A 63 1.98 21.24 -4.12
CA LYS A 63 2.14 19.78 -4.06
C LYS A 63 2.40 19.31 -5.48
N TYR A 64 3.43 18.49 -5.65
CA TYR A 64 3.87 18.00 -6.93
C TYR A 64 3.73 16.49 -6.99
N HIS A 65 3.32 15.96 -8.14
CA HIS A 65 3.39 14.54 -8.42
C HIS A 65 4.75 14.21 -9.04
N VAL A 66 5.39 13.17 -8.52
CA VAL A 66 6.65 12.64 -9.09
C VAL A 66 6.34 11.85 -10.36
N ILE A 67 6.88 12.32 -11.48
CA ILE A 67 6.78 11.68 -12.80
C ILE A 67 7.95 10.75 -13.02
N GLY A 68 9.15 11.21 -12.67
CA GLY A 68 10.40 10.56 -13.00
C GLY A 68 11.51 10.84 -12.00
N PHE A 69 12.67 10.31 -12.34
CA PHE A 69 13.84 10.25 -11.49
C PHE A 69 15.05 10.25 -12.42
N ASP A 70 15.79 11.34 -12.44
CA ASP A 70 16.88 11.54 -13.40
C ASP A 70 17.91 12.57 -12.92
N SER A 71 19.12 12.52 -13.50
CA SER A 71 20.29 13.30 -13.10
C SER A 71 20.55 14.56 -13.95
N PHE A 72 19.55 15.07 -14.68
CA PHE A 72 19.78 16.12 -15.69
C PHE A 72 19.62 17.57 -15.20
N SER A 73 20.38 18.45 -15.86
CA SER A 73 20.39 19.91 -15.78
C SER A 73 19.02 20.50 -16.11
N ALA A 74 18.62 21.56 -15.40
CA ALA A 74 17.39 22.28 -15.70
C ALA A 74 17.66 23.34 -16.77
N GLU A 75 16.90 23.33 -17.86
CA GLU A 75 16.96 24.37 -18.86
C GLU A 75 15.99 25.49 -18.45
N GLU A 76 16.51 26.60 -17.94
CA GLU A 76 15.72 27.76 -17.58
C GLU A 76 16.14 28.94 -18.45
N SER A 77 15.21 29.44 -19.27
CA SER A 77 15.37 30.69 -20.02
C SER A 77 16.53 30.73 -21.04
N GLY A 78 16.85 29.60 -21.69
CA GLY A 78 17.84 29.51 -22.77
C GLY A 78 19.29 29.36 -22.31
N THR A 79 19.54 29.28 -20.99
CA THR A 79 20.84 28.92 -20.43
C THR A 79 20.73 27.55 -19.76
N ILE A 80 21.52 26.58 -20.21
CA ILE A 80 21.60 25.27 -19.55
C ILE A 80 22.32 25.48 -18.21
N LYS A 81 21.58 25.59 -17.11
CA LYS A 81 22.12 25.69 -15.75
C LYS A 81 21.98 24.35 -15.03
N SER A 82 23.01 23.97 -14.28
CA SER A 82 22.91 22.80 -13.41
C SER A 82 21.90 23.06 -12.29
N VAL A 83 21.14 22.04 -11.88
CA VAL A 83 20.21 22.15 -10.75
C VAL A 83 20.94 22.60 -9.48
N VAL A 84 22.18 22.12 -9.27
CA VAL A 84 23.00 22.51 -8.12
C VAL A 84 23.30 24.01 -8.14
N GLN A 85 23.67 24.54 -9.30
CA GLN A 85 24.01 25.95 -9.47
C GLN A 85 22.77 26.85 -9.33
N HIS A 86 21.63 26.45 -9.90
CA HIS A 86 20.38 27.19 -9.75
C HIS A 86 19.98 27.31 -8.27
N PHE A 87 20.06 26.22 -7.50
CA PHE A 87 19.69 26.24 -6.08
C PHE A 87 20.65 27.06 -5.21
N GLN A 88 21.93 27.09 -5.55
CA GLN A 88 22.90 27.97 -4.91
C GLN A 88 22.64 29.44 -5.23
N GLU A 89 22.46 29.79 -6.51
CA GLU A 89 22.28 31.18 -6.94
C GLU A 89 20.92 31.77 -6.52
N ALA A 90 19.84 31.00 -6.66
CA ALA A 90 18.48 31.49 -6.47
C ALA A 90 18.00 31.41 -5.01
N TYR A 91 18.48 30.43 -4.24
CA TYR A 91 18.00 30.16 -2.89
C TYR A 91 19.11 30.12 -1.82
N ASP A 92 20.38 30.28 -2.20
CA ASP A 92 21.55 30.18 -1.31
C ASP A 92 21.63 28.82 -0.56
N ILE A 93 21.27 27.74 -1.27
CA ILE A 93 21.27 26.37 -0.71
C ILE A 93 22.40 25.54 -1.31
N VAL A 94 23.35 25.16 -0.45
CA VAL A 94 24.41 24.19 -0.77
C VAL A 94 23.85 22.77 -0.58
N LEU A 95 23.69 22.04 -1.69
CA LEU A 95 23.24 20.63 -1.67
C LEU A 95 24.34 19.73 -1.10
N GLN A 96 23.99 18.88 -0.14
CA GLN A 96 24.91 17.94 0.52
C GLN A 96 25.18 16.69 -0.31
N HIS A 97 24.21 16.29 -1.14
CA HIS A 97 24.25 15.09 -1.96
C HIS A 97 24.08 15.44 -3.46
N PRO A 98 25.01 16.22 -4.07
CA PRO A 98 24.89 16.63 -5.47
C PRO A 98 24.99 15.46 -6.47
N HIS A 99 25.53 14.32 -6.02
CA HIS A 99 25.61 13.08 -6.81
C HIS A 99 24.29 12.29 -6.84
N TRP A 100 23.30 12.67 -6.02
CA TRP A 100 21.99 12.05 -6.03
C TRP A 100 21.14 12.66 -7.15
N PRO A 101 20.39 11.83 -7.88
CA PRO A 101 19.51 12.30 -8.96
C PRO A 101 18.34 13.14 -8.40
N CYS A 102 17.76 13.96 -9.27
CA CYS A 102 16.64 14.82 -8.94
C CYS A 102 15.29 14.11 -9.20
N LEU A 103 14.27 14.57 -8.49
CA LEU A 103 12.88 14.23 -8.77
C LEU A 103 12.39 15.08 -9.93
N GLN A 104 11.87 14.41 -10.96
CA GLN A 104 11.19 15.08 -12.05
C GLN A 104 9.71 15.21 -11.68
N VAL A 105 9.24 16.45 -11.61
CA VAL A 105 7.88 16.79 -11.20
C VAL A 105 7.23 17.79 -12.16
N GLY A 106 5.91 17.99 -12.06
CA GLY A 106 5.20 18.96 -12.87
C GLY A 106 4.41 18.31 -14.00
N ASN A 107 4.37 18.93 -15.18
CA ASN A 107 3.70 18.39 -16.36
C ASN A 107 4.76 17.87 -17.36
N GLN A 108 4.40 16.95 -18.25
CA GLN A 108 5.33 16.43 -19.26
C GLN A 108 5.89 17.53 -20.19
N GLN A 109 5.10 18.58 -20.44
CA GLN A 109 5.49 19.74 -21.26
C GLN A 109 6.34 20.79 -20.51
N ARG A 110 6.22 20.85 -19.18
CA ARG A 110 6.97 21.77 -18.31
C ARG A 110 7.45 21.00 -17.09
N GLN A 111 8.59 20.35 -17.28
CA GLN A 111 9.21 19.49 -16.29
C GLN A 111 10.07 20.34 -15.37
N ASN A 112 9.85 20.19 -14.06
CA ASN A 112 10.68 20.81 -13.05
C ASN A 112 11.52 19.72 -12.38
N TYR A 113 12.78 20.04 -12.09
CA TYR A 113 13.70 19.15 -11.41
C TYR A 113 13.89 19.64 -9.98
N LEU A 114 13.62 18.76 -9.01
CA LEU A 114 13.76 19.07 -7.59
C LEU A 114 14.77 18.11 -6.94
N PRO A 115 15.84 18.62 -6.30
CA PRO A 115 16.70 17.77 -5.49
C PRO A 115 15.91 17.04 -4.41
N MET A 116 16.26 15.78 -4.14
CA MET A 116 15.57 14.99 -3.11
C MET A 116 15.71 15.59 -1.70
N GLU A 117 16.81 16.30 -1.44
CA GLU A 117 17.10 16.98 -0.17
C GLU A 117 16.05 18.05 0.17
N VAL A 118 15.56 18.76 -0.84
CA VAL A 118 14.58 19.84 -0.65
C VAL A 118 13.13 19.34 -0.73
N CYS A 119 12.90 18.01 -0.76
CA CYS A 119 11.58 17.42 -0.92
C CYS A 119 11.13 16.65 0.32
N ARG A 120 9.84 16.78 0.67
CA ARG A 120 9.16 16.01 1.71
C ARG A 120 7.90 15.35 1.17
N ILE A 121 7.64 14.12 1.58
CA ILE A 121 6.43 13.40 1.23
C ILE A 121 5.23 14.05 1.93
N VAL A 122 4.13 14.26 1.18
CA VAL A 122 2.89 14.83 1.72
C VAL A 122 2.19 13.81 2.61
N GLU A 123 1.58 14.27 3.71
CA GLU A 123 0.81 13.43 4.63
C GLU A 123 -0.53 12.95 4.05
N GLY A 124 -1.15 11.95 4.69
CA GLY A 124 -2.48 11.44 4.33
C GLY A 124 -2.54 10.70 2.99
N GLN A 125 -1.38 10.33 2.42
CA GLN A 125 -1.35 9.59 1.16
C GLN A 125 -1.56 8.09 1.38
N ARG A 126 -2.69 7.56 0.91
CA ARG A 126 -2.93 6.11 0.95
C ARG A 126 -1.91 5.36 0.08
N TYR A 127 -1.36 4.28 0.60
CA TYR A 127 -0.47 3.41 -0.15
C TYR A 127 -1.27 2.42 -1.00
N SER A 128 -1.31 2.64 -2.31
CA SER A 128 -2.10 1.81 -3.24
C SER A 128 -1.34 0.66 -3.89
N LYS A 129 -0.02 0.55 -3.67
CA LYS A 129 0.82 -0.52 -4.23
C LYS A 129 0.74 -1.76 -3.33
N SER A 130 1.12 -2.93 -3.87
CA SER A 130 1.22 -4.14 -3.06
C SER A 130 2.24 -3.99 -1.94
N LEU A 131 1.86 -4.43 -0.75
CA LEU A 131 2.71 -4.48 0.43
C LEU A 131 3.64 -5.69 0.37
N SER A 132 4.82 -5.58 0.99
CA SER A 132 5.70 -6.74 1.21
C SER A 132 5.09 -7.71 2.23
N GLU A 133 5.51 -8.98 2.22
CA GLU A 133 5.01 -9.99 3.17
C GLU A 133 5.15 -9.53 4.63
N LYS A 134 6.30 -8.96 4.99
CA LYS A 134 6.53 -8.43 6.35
C LYS A 134 5.52 -7.32 6.71
N GLN A 135 5.19 -6.44 5.76
CA GLN A 135 4.21 -5.38 5.95
C GLN A 135 2.78 -5.95 6.04
N VAL A 136 2.44 -6.94 5.21
CA VAL A 136 1.15 -7.64 5.27
C VAL A 136 0.98 -8.33 6.62
N THR A 137 1.98 -9.08 7.09
CA THR A 137 1.94 -9.72 8.42
C THR A 137 1.78 -8.69 9.53
N SER A 138 2.49 -7.56 9.44
CA SER A 138 2.38 -6.49 10.44
C SER A 138 0.99 -5.86 10.44
N LEU A 139 0.39 -5.63 9.25
CA LEU A 139 -0.98 -5.15 9.12
C LEU A 139 -1.96 -6.18 9.70
N LEU A 140 -1.85 -7.46 9.33
CA LEU A 140 -2.70 -8.53 9.84
C LEU A 140 -2.67 -8.65 11.36
N LYS A 141 -1.50 -8.53 11.98
CA LYS A 141 -1.36 -8.54 13.44
C LYS A 141 -2.19 -7.45 14.12
N VAL A 142 -2.36 -6.30 13.47
CA VAL A 142 -3.14 -5.17 14.00
C VAL A 142 -4.62 -5.31 13.64
N THR A 143 -4.95 -5.81 12.44
CA THR A 143 -6.34 -5.85 11.95
C THR A 143 -7.13 -7.10 12.36
N CYS A 144 -6.46 -8.22 12.62
CA CYS A 144 -7.10 -9.47 12.98
C CYS A 144 -7.48 -9.46 14.47
N GLN A 145 -8.67 -8.92 14.77
CA GLN A 145 -9.25 -8.89 16.11
C GLN A 145 -10.32 -9.98 16.30
N ARG A 146 -10.50 -10.46 17.54
CA ARG A 146 -11.60 -11.36 17.89
C ARG A 146 -12.93 -10.60 17.82
N PRO A 147 -14.06 -11.27 17.50
CA PRO A 147 -15.36 -10.61 17.35
C PRO A 147 -15.77 -9.77 18.57
N TYR A 148 -15.57 -10.28 19.79
CA TYR A 148 -15.88 -9.56 21.03
C TYR A 148 -15.07 -8.26 21.19
N ASP A 149 -13.78 -8.28 20.85
CA ASP A 149 -12.93 -7.08 20.92
C ASP A 149 -13.34 -6.06 19.86
N ARG A 150 -13.67 -6.52 18.64
CA ARG A 150 -14.14 -5.66 17.55
C ARG A 150 -15.48 -5.00 17.88
N GLU A 151 -16.42 -5.75 18.45
CA GLU A 151 -17.72 -5.23 18.90
C GLU A 151 -17.53 -4.10 19.92
N ARG A 152 -16.67 -4.32 20.93
CA ARG A 152 -16.34 -3.30 21.92
C ARG A 152 -15.71 -2.06 21.29
N ASP A 153 -14.81 -2.23 20.33
CA ASP A 153 -14.16 -1.11 19.64
C ASP A 153 -15.16 -0.30 18.78
N ILE A 154 -16.10 -0.97 18.10
CA ILE A 154 -17.19 -0.30 17.37
C ILE A 154 -18.08 0.50 18.33
N VAL A 155 -18.52 -0.09 19.43
CA VAL A 155 -19.36 0.61 20.43
C VAL A 155 -18.63 1.83 20.99
N LYS A 156 -17.33 1.71 21.29
CA LYS A 156 -16.51 2.85 21.71
C LYS A 156 -16.41 3.93 20.65
N ALA A 157 -16.26 3.57 19.38
CA ALA A 157 -16.19 4.53 18.27
C ALA A 157 -17.51 5.29 18.12
N VAL A 158 -18.65 4.59 18.15
CA VAL A 158 -19.99 5.20 18.11
C VAL A 158 -20.18 6.21 19.25
N HIS A 159 -19.80 5.83 20.48
CA HIS A 159 -19.88 6.73 21.64
C HIS A 159 -18.93 7.92 21.53
N HIS A 160 -17.74 7.74 20.95
CA HIS A 160 -16.77 8.81 20.76
C HIS A 160 -17.20 9.82 19.68
N ASN A 161 -17.88 9.34 18.64
CA ASN A 161 -18.36 10.17 17.53
C ASN A 161 -19.56 11.04 17.89
N ASP A 162 -20.27 10.72 18.99
CA ASP A 162 -21.38 11.47 19.57
C ASP A 162 -22.39 11.98 18.52
N TYR A 163 -22.89 11.05 17.70
CA TYR A 163 -23.74 11.36 16.55
C TYR A 163 -25.05 12.08 16.91
N ASP A 164 -25.52 11.96 18.15
CA ASP A 164 -26.71 12.67 18.62
C ASP A 164 -26.45 14.18 18.77
N GLU A 165 -25.19 14.59 18.94
CA GLU A 165 -24.77 15.99 19.04
C GLU A 165 -24.35 16.62 17.70
N ASP A 166 -24.36 15.86 16.61
CA ASP A 166 -24.00 16.36 15.27
C ASP A 166 -25.01 17.43 14.79
N PRO A 167 -24.54 18.63 14.40
CA PRO A 167 -25.43 19.75 14.03
C PRO A 167 -26.23 19.45 12.76
N TYR A 168 -25.67 18.70 11.81
CA TYR A 168 -26.36 18.31 10.59
C TYR A 168 -27.41 17.23 10.90
N ALA A 169 -27.08 16.24 11.74
CA ALA A 169 -28.05 15.23 12.15
C ALA A 169 -29.28 15.87 12.84
N LYS A 170 -29.05 16.87 13.71
CA LYS A 170 -30.11 17.65 14.37
C LYS A 170 -30.96 18.45 13.38
N GLU A 171 -30.34 19.09 12.39
CA GLU A 171 -31.05 19.84 11.35
C GLU A 171 -32.04 18.96 10.57
N PHE A 172 -31.64 17.73 10.26
CA PHE A 172 -32.51 16.74 9.60
C PHE A 172 -33.42 15.95 10.56
N GLY A 173 -33.39 16.25 11.87
CA GLY A 173 -34.20 15.55 12.88
C GLY A 173 -33.84 14.07 13.06
N LEU A 174 -32.63 13.66 12.68
CA LEU A 174 -32.14 12.30 12.82
C LEU A 174 -31.73 12.02 14.26
N LYS A 175 -32.08 10.83 14.78
CA LYS A 175 -31.65 10.33 16.09
C LYS A 175 -30.98 8.98 15.91
N ILE A 176 -29.77 8.82 16.42
CA ILE A 176 -28.96 7.63 16.18
C ILE A 176 -28.77 6.89 17.50
N SER A 177 -29.34 5.69 17.60
CA SER A 177 -29.14 4.84 18.78
C SER A 177 -27.67 4.48 18.98
N ASN A 178 -27.20 4.62 20.22
CA ASN A 178 -25.87 4.19 20.66
C ASN A 178 -25.79 2.69 21.02
N LYS A 179 -26.89 1.95 20.89
CA LYS A 179 -26.96 0.50 21.13
C LYS A 179 -26.91 -0.28 19.82
N LEU A 180 -26.26 -1.44 19.86
CA LEU A 180 -26.26 -2.40 18.76
C LEU A 180 -27.68 -2.92 18.51
N ALA A 181 -28.02 -3.12 17.24
CA ALA A 181 -29.29 -3.70 16.86
C ALA A 181 -29.31 -5.20 17.20
N THR A 182 -30.32 -5.63 17.97
CA THR A 182 -30.54 -7.05 18.29
C THR A 182 -31.48 -7.67 17.25
N ILE A 183 -31.11 -8.83 16.72
CA ILE A 183 -31.87 -9.55 15.70
C ILE A 183 -31.95 -11.02 16.10
N GLU A 184 -33.14 -11.61 16.02
CA GLU A 184 -33.32 -13.04 16.21
C GLU A 184 -32.81 -13.80 14.97
N ALA A 185 -31.76 -14.61 15.15
CA ALA A 185 -31.17 -15.42 14.10
C ALA A 185 -31.40 -16.92 14.37
N ARG A 186 -31.45 -17.72 13.31
CA ARG A 186 -31.56 -19.18 13.39
C ARG A 186 -30.34 -19.86 12.77
N ILE A 187 -29.80 -20.86 13.46
CA ILE A 187 -28.75 -21.74 12.94
C ILE A 187 -29.47 -22.86 12.16
N LEU A 188 -29.29 -22.88 10.84
CA LEU A 188 -29.87 -23.95 10.02
C LEU A 188 -29.11 -25.27 10.27
N PRO A 189 -29.82 -26.41 10.30
CA PRO A 189 -29.16 -27.70 10.41
C PRO A 189 -28.25 -27.96 9.20
N ILE A 190 -27.13 -28.62 9.43
CA ILE A 190 -26.17 -28.98 8.39
C ILE A 190 -26.86 -29.95 7.41
N PRO A 191 -26.80 -29.74 6.09
CA PRO A 191 -27.35 -30.69 5.13
C PRO A 191 -26.52 -31.99 5.15
N VAL A 192 -27.16 -33.11 5.49
CA VAL A 192 -26.51 -34.42 5.55
C VAL A 192 -26.55 -35.07 4.16
N SER A 193 -25.40 -35.34 3.57
CA SER A 193 -25.31 -36.23 2.40
C SER A 193 -25.27 -37.69 2.87
N TYR A 194 -26.24 -38.48 2.44
CA TYR A 194 -26.55 -39.87 2.82
C TYR A 194 -25.47 -40.94 2.57
N ASN A 195 -24.20 -40.56 2.31
CA ASN A 195 -23.11 -41.49 2.01
C ASN A 195 -21.95 -41.50 3.02
N LYS A 196 -22.03 -40.77 4.14
CA LYS A 196 -21.05 -40.91 5.24
C LYS A 196 -21.75 -40.78 6.59
N GLY A 197 -21.43 -41.70 7.49
CA GLY A 197 -22.08 -41.89 8.79
C GLY A 197 -22.24 -40.61 9.61
N LEU A 198 -23.32 -40.62 10.39
CA LEU A 198 -23.76 -39.56 11.30
C LEU A 198 -22.63 -39.19 12.27
N LEU A 199 -22.27 -37.90 12.33
CA LEU A 199 -21.50 -37.36 13.45
C LEU A 199 -22.44 -36.95 14.58
N PRO A 200 -21.97 -37.01 15.83
CA PRO A 200 -22.71 -36.51 16.99
C PRO A 200 -22.94 -34.99 16.90
N GLU A 201 -24.04 -34.53 17.50
CA GLU A 201 -24.43 -33.13 17.61
C GLU A 201 -23.31 -32.30 18.27
N GLY A 202 -23.04 -31.10 17.72
CA GLY A 202 -22.06 -30.14 18.30
C GLY A 202 -20.71 -30.02 17.58
N TYR A 203 -20.44 -30.84 16.55
CA TYR A 203 -19.20 -30.71 15.76
C TYR A 203 -19.36 -29.76 14.58
N CYS A 204 -18.68 -28.61 14.62
CA CYS A 204 -18.38 -27.83 13.43
C CYS A 204 -17.30 -28.57 12.65
N TYR A 205 -17.62 -29.17 11.50
CA TYR A 205 -16.57 -29.54 10.56
C TYR A 205 -15.82 -28.25 10.17
N PRO A 206 -14.48 -28.15 10.33
CA PRO A 206 -13.74 -27.39 9.34
C PRO A 206 -14.13 -28.04 8.02
N CYS A 207 -14.69 -27.29 7.08
CA CYS A 207 -15.13 -27.83 5.79
C CYS A 207 -13.91 -28.45 5.07
N SER A 208 -13.62 -29.72 5.40
CA SER A 208 -12.55 -30.54 4.86
C SER A 208 -13.09 -31.40 3.73
N PHE A 209 -14.26 -31.04 3.20
CA PHE A 209 -14.62 -31.44 1.84
C PHE A 209 -13.46 -31.06 0.94
N ARG A 210 -13.17 -31.93 -0.01
CA ARG A 210 -12.13 -31.84 -1.06
C ARG A 210 -12.30 -30.62 -1.98
N LEU A 211 -12.78 -29.50 -1.48
CA LEU A 211 -12.64 -28.17 -2.03
C LEU A 211 -11.18 -27.79 -2.30
N LYS A 212 -10.18 -28.43 -1.68
CA LYS A 212 -8.75 -28.19 -2.03
C LYS A 212 -8.44 -28.40 -3.53
N LYS A 213 -9.15 -29.27 -4.26
CA LYS A 213 -8.98 -29.42 -5.73
C LYS A 213 -9.90 -28.51 -6.54
N ALA A 214 -11.15 -28.35 -6.13
CA ALA A 214 -12.12 -27.49 -6.81
C ALA A 214 -11.80 -26.00 -6.63
N PHE A 215 -11.49 -25.56 -5.41
CA PHE A 215 -10.99 -24.21 -5.13
C PHE A 215 -9.59 -23.98 -5.68
N ARG A 216 -8.69 -24.97 -5.81
CA ARG A 216 -7.45 -24.72 -6.59
C ARG A 216 -7.76 -24.42 -8.04
N LYS A 217 -8.67 -25.16 -8.68
CA LYS A 217 -9.06 -24.87 -10.06
C LYS A 217 -9.78 -23.52 -10.19
N ILE A 218 -10.70 -23.19 -9.28
CA ILE A 218 -11.42 -21.92 -9.30
C ILE A 218 -10.50 -20.76 -8.92
N HIS A 219 -9.62 -20.92 -7.92
CA HIS A 219 -8.65 -19.92 -7.49
C HIS A 219 -7.59 -19.67 -8.55
N VAL A 220 -6.98 -20.72 -9.13
CA VAL A 220 -6.03 -20.59 -10.26
C VAL A 220 -6.70 -19.96 -11.47
N ARG A 221 -7.96 -20.32 -11.75
CA ARG A 221 -8.70 -19.73 -12.87
C ARG A 221 -9.07 -18.27 -12.59
N LEU A 222 -9.48 -17.92 -11.37
CA LEU A 222 -9.74 -16.54 -10.96
C LEU A 222 -8.46 -15.70 -10.90
N THR A 223 -7.33 -16.22 -10.41
CA THR A 223 -6.05 -15.49 -10.46
C THR A 223 -5.59 -15.31 -11.89
N MET A 224 -5.70 -16.33 -12.75
CA MET A 224 -5.39 -16.17 -14.19
C MET A 224 -6.33 -15.20 -14.90
N GLU A 225 -7.64 -15.20 -14.59
CA GLU A 225 -8.62 -14.27 -15.20
C GLU A 225 -8.41 -12.84 -14.69
N LEU A 226 -8.09 -12.67 -13.41
CA LEU A 226 -7.72 -11.38 -12.82
C LEU A 226 -6.39 -10.89 -13.39
N GLU A 227 -5.36 -11.74 -13.48
CA GLU A 227 -4.09 -11.41 -14.13
C GLU A 227 -4.25 -11.09 -15.62
N LYS A 228 -5.19 -11.74 -16.33
CA LYS A 228 -5.56 -11.37 -17.72
C LYS A 228 -6.24 -10.01 -17.78
N LYS A 229 -7.18 -9.73 -16.89
CA LYS A 229 -7.88 -8.43 -16.81
C LYS A 229 -6.95 -7.29 -16.37
N PHE A 230 -5.96 -7.57 -15.54
CA PHE A 230 -4.96 -6.61 -15.08
C PHE A 230 -3.74 -6.48 -16.01
N SER A 231 -3.41 -7.50 -16.82
CA SER A 231 -2.37 -7.41 -17.86
C SER A 231 -2.88 -6.90 -19.20
N GLY A 232 -4.17 -7.05 -19.49
CA GLY A 232 -4.83 -6.59 -20.72
C GLY A 232 -4.92 -5.07 -20.90
N LYS A 233 -4.36 -4.26 -20.00
CA LYS A 233 -4.27 -2.80 -20.16
C LYS A 233 -2.88 -2.27 -20.52
N MET A 234 -1.92 -3.15 -20.79
CA MET A 234 -0.60 -2.78 -21.28
C MET A 234 -0.11 -3.82 -22.31
N ARG A 235 -0.47 -3.64 -23.59
CA ARG A 235 0.34 -3.92 -24.80
C ARG A 235 -0.53 -3.84 -26.07
N ASN A 236 -0.65 -2.64 -26.62
CA ASN A 236 -0.46 -2.44 -28.06
C ASN A 236 0.82 -1.61 -28.20
N GLY A 237 1.83 -2.18 -28.86
CA GLY A 237 3.12 -1.55 -29.06
C GLY A 237 4.28 -2.55 -29.16
N THR A 238 4.39 -3.16 -30.34
CA THR A 238 5.64 -3.48 -31.08
C THR A 238 6.74 -4.33 -30.42
N SER A 239 6.84 -5.57 -30.93
CA SER A 239 8.01 -6.27 -31.51
C SER A 239 9.39 -6.28 -30.79
N GLY A 240 9.94 -7.49 -30.61
CA GLY A 240 11.40 -7.71 -30.69
C GLY A 240 12.05 -8.64 -29.65
N GLN A 241 12.13 -9.95 -30.00
CA GLN A 241 13.25 -10.91 -29.83
C GLN A 241 13.95 -11.22 -28.47
N SER A 242 13.95 -12.54 -28.18
CA SER A 242 15.01 -13.45 -27.64
C SER A 242 15.76 -13.14 -26.33
N SER A 243 15.54 -13.96 -25.27
CA SER A 243 16.43 -15.03 -24.72
C SER A 243 17.36 -14.47 -23.61
N THR A 244 17.66 -15.09 -22.46
CA THR A 244 17.80 -16.47 -21.98
C THR A 244 17.51 -16.53 -20.45
N GLY A 245 17.20 -17.71 -19.92
CA GLY A 245 16.65 -17.89 -18.57
C GLY A 245 17.65 -18.06 -17.42
N SER A 246 17.10 -17.94 -16.20
CA SER A 246 17.54 -18.71 -15.03
C SER A 246 16.28 -19.29 -14.38
N ASN A 247 16.28 -20.60 -14.22
CA ASN A 247 15.13 -21.43 -13.85
C ASN A 247 14.98 -21.41 -12.31
N CYS A 248 13.99 -20.68 -11.79
CA CYS A 248 13.56 -20.82 -10.39
C CYS A 248 12.27 -21.61 -10.37
N ASP A 249 12.36 -22.88 -9.95
CA ASP A 249 11.24 -23.83 -9.90
C ASP A 249 10.22 -23.39 -8.82
N PRO A 250 9.06 -22.82 -9.21
CA PRO A 250 8.06 -22.27 -8.28
C PRO A 250 7.42 -23.37 -7.41
N HIS A 251 7.61 -24.63 -7.78
CA HIS A 251 7.03 -25.78 -7.12
C HIS A 251 7.78 -26.15 -5.82
N ARG A 252 9.04 -25.69 -5.65
CA ARG A 252 9.86 -25.94 -4.46
C ARG A 252 9.58 -24.91 -3.35
N GLU A 253 9.47 -23.63 -3.69
CA GLU A 253 9.15 -22.56 -2.73
C GLU A 253 7.71 -22.67 -2.18
N THR A 254 6.77 -23.13 -3.02
CA THR A 254 5.38 -23.37 -2.57
C THR A 254 5.24 -24.58 -1.65
N GLN A 255 6.12 -25.57 -1.72
CA GLN A 255 6.11 -26.69 -0.77
C GLN A 255 6.72 -26.29 0.59
N GLU A 256 7.72 -25.40 0.61
CA GLU A 256 8.36 -24.92 1.83
C GLU A 256 7.43 -24.01 2.67
N LEU A 257 6.66 -23.15 1.99
CA LEU A 257 5.62 -22.32 2.62
C LEU A 257 4.45 -23.15 3.19
N MET A 258 4.05 -24.23 2.49
CA MET A 258 3.00 -25.15 2.94
C MET A 258 3.45 -26.10 4.07
N GLY A 259 4.76 -26.28 4.24
CA GLY A 259 5.35 -27.01 5.38
C GLY A 259 5.27 -26.20 6.68
N ARG A 260 5.57 -24.90 6.62
CA ARG A 260 5.59 -24.03 7.82
C ARG A 260 4.22 -23.69 8.39
N LEU A 261 3.17 -23.67 7.57
CA LEU A 261 1.79 -23.45 8.04
C LEU A 261 1.19 -24.64 8.83
N ARG A 262 1.79 -25.84 8.75
CA ARG A 262 1.36 -27.00 9.55
C ARG A 262 2.00 -27.07 10.95
N GLY A 263 2.99 -26.22 11.23
CA GLY A 263 3.69 -26.20 12.52
C GLY A 263 3.06 -25.29 13.58
N LEU A 264 1.96 -24.59 13.26
CA LEU A 264 1.31 -23.64 14.18
C LEU A 264 0.09 -24.23 14.91
N ASP A 265 -0.29 -25.48 14.65
CA ASP A 265 -1.45 -26.16 15.25
C ASP A 265 -1.10 -27.06 16.46
N LEU A 266 0.07 -26.89 17.09
CA LEU A 266 0.49 -27.66 18.26
C LEU A 266 1.15 -26.78 19.32
N ILE A 267 0.36 -25.95 20.01
CA ILE A 267 0.61 -25.65 21.42
C ILE A 267 -0.74 -25.64 22.14
N HIS A 268 -1.04 -26.79 22.75
CA HIS A 268 -2.05 -26.96 23.79
C HIS A 268 -1.50 -26.37 25.09
N THR A 269 -2.19 -25.41 25.70
CA THR A 269 -2.62 -25.38 27.12
C THR A 269 -3.39 -24.10 27.38
#